data_AF-A0A1H6FR15-F1
#
_entry.id   AF-A0A1H6FR15-F1
#
_cell.length_a   1.000
_cell.length_b   1.000
_cell.length_c   1.000
_cell.angle_alpha   90.00
_cell.angle_beta   90.00
_cell.angle_gamma   90.00
#
_symmetry.space_group_name_H-M   'P 1'
#
loop_
_entity.id
_entity.type
_entity.pdbx_description
1 polymer ?
#
loop_
_entity_poly.entity_id
_entity_poly.type
_entity_poly.pdbx_seq_one_letter_code
_entity_poly.pdbx_strand_id
1 'polypeptide(L)'
;MPDIAQLLVRHSVGLAPTSELRCSGCARTLLTGERWHELDGGETLCDLCLARLPEERRRSVRSERVRALARRLVVAPRSRSYRPRAA
;
A
#
# COMPACT_ATOMS: atom_id res chain seq x y z
N MET A 1 -4.57 -25.18 -26.79
CA MET A 1 -5.28 -24.71 -25.58
C MET A 1 -4.22 -24.27 -24.59
N PRO A 2 -4.12 -22.97 -24.23
CA PRO A 2 -3.13 -22.53 -23.26
C PRO A 2 -3.36 -23.21 -21.91
N ASP A 3 -2.27 -23.56 -21.25
CA ASP A 3 -2.28 -24.18 -19.93
C ASP A 3 -2.90 -23.23 -18.89
N ILE A 4 -3.89 -23.72 -18.14
CA ILE A 4 -4.64 -22.96 -17.14
C ILE A 4 -3.67 -22.42 -16.07
N ALA A 5 -2.63 -23.18 -15.71
CA ALA A 5 -1.63 -22.71 -14.77
C ALA A 5 -0.90 -21.45 -15.27
N GLN A 6 -0.58 -21.38 -16.56
CA GLN A 6 0.07 -20.21 -17.17
C GLN A 6 -0.84 -18.99 -17.23
N LEU A 7 -2.14 -19.19 -17.48
CA LEU A 7 -3.13 -18.10 -17.44
C LEU A 7 -3.28 -17.54 -16.02
N LEU A 8 -3.31 -18.40 -15.00
CA LEU A 8 -3.38 -17.99 -13.60
C LEU A 8 -2.12 -17.23 -13.16
N VAL A 9 -0.92 -17.68 -13.56
CA VAL A 9 0.34 -16.99 -13.24
C VAL A 9 0.37 -15.60 -13.88
N ARG A 10 0.03 -15.46 -15.16
CA ARG A 10 -0.03 -14.15 -15.83
C ARG A 10 -1.01 -13.19 -15.16
N HIS A 11 -2.18 -13.68 -14.76
CA HIS A 11 -3.19 -12.87 -14.08
C HIS A 11 -2.80 -12.52 -12.63
N SER A 12 -1.94 -13.33 -12.00
CA SER A 12 -1.44 -13.10 -10.64
C SER A 12 -0.25 -12.13 -10.62
N VAL A 13 0.61 -12.19 -11.64
CA VAL A 13 1.80 -11.34 -11.78
C VAL A 13 1.44 -9.97 -12.39
N GLY A 14 0.49 -9.91 -13.33
CA GLY A 14 0.07 -8.67 -13.99
C GLY A 14 -0.69 -7.68 -13.08
N LEU A 15 -1.05 -8.08 -11.86
CA LEU A 15 -1.70 -7.23 -10.86
C LEU A 15 -0.72 -6.49 -9.94
N ALA A 16 0.59 -6.62 -10.16
CA ALA A 16 1.59 -5.95 -9.33
C ALA A 16 2.25 -4.79 -10.09
N PRO A 17 1.64 -3.60 -10.16
CA PRO A 17 2.43 -2.39 -10.10
C PRO A 17 2.73 -2.14 -8.62
N THR A 18 3.73 -2.79 -8.06
CA THR A 18 4.45 -2.15 -6.96
C THR A 18 5.36 -1.13 -7.63
N SER A 19 4.81 0.01 -8.06
CA SER A 19 5.65 1.19 -8.07
C SER A 19 6.14 1.30 -6.63
N GLU A 20 7.45 1.11 -6.44
CA GLU A 20 8.06 1.28 -5.14
C GLU A 20 7.72 2.69 -4.68
N LEU A 21 6.74 2.83 -3.79
CA LEU A 21 6.35 4.11 -3.23
C LEU A 21 7.57 4.66 -2.51
N ARG A 22 8.22 5.66 -3.11
CA ARG A 22 9.42 6.29 -2.57
C ARG A 22 9.06 7.63 -1.98
N CYS A 23 9.64 7.94 -0.83
CA CYS A 23 9.49 9.25 -0.22
C CYS A 23 10.34 10.28 -0.98
N SER A 24 9.76 11.36 -1.48
CA SER A 24 10.48 12.45 -2.13
C SER A 24 11.49 13.13 -1.19
N GLY A 25 11.22 13.16 0.13
CA GLY A 25 12.06 13.86 1.10
C GLY A 25 13.29 13.08 1.58
N CYS A 26 13.28 11.74 1.58
CA CYS A 26 14.40 10.92 2.06
C CYS A 26 14.79 9.80 1.10
N ALA A 27 14.18 9.74 -0.08
CA ALA A 27 14.37 8.75 -1.15
C ALA A 27 14.13 7.28 -0.76
N ARG A 28 13.79 6.99 0.50
CA ARG A 28 13.55 5.62 0.98
C ARG A 28 12.31 5.02 0.33
N THR A 29 12.37 3.73 0.03
CA THR A 29 11.20 2.93 -0.31
C THR A 29 10.34 2.73 0.95
N LEU A 30 9.05 3.03 0.84
CA LEU A 30 8.10 2.86 1.92
C LEU A 30 7.68 1.41 2.04
N LEU A 31 7.71 0.91 3.27
CA LEU A 31 7.39 -0.47 3.60
C LEU A 31 5.88 -0.64 3.78
N THR A 32 5.41 -1.86 3.55
CA THR A 32 4.04 -2.26 3.87
C THR A 32 3.66 -1.85 5.29
N GLY A 33 2.49 -1.23 5.44
CA GLY A 33 1.97 -0.75 6.72
C GLY A 33 2.38 0.66 7.09
N GLU A 34 3.46 1.19 6.52
CA GLU A 34 3.83 2.60 6.68
C GLU A 34 2.80 3.53 6.05
N ARG A 35 2.74 4.77 6.53
CA ARG A 35 1.86 5.80 5.98
C ARG A 35 2.62 6.69 5.00
N TRP A 36 1.98 6.99 3.89
CA TRP A 36 2.43 7.94 2.89
C TRP A 36 1.39 9.06 2.74
N HIS A 37 1.87 10.22 2.34
CA HIS A 37 1.11 11.45 2.22
C HIS A 37 1.42 12.09 0.87
N GLU A 38 0.38 12.34 0.08
CA GLU A 38 0.47 13.14 -1.13
C GLU A 38 0.33 14.61 -0.76
N LEU A 39 1.26 15.44 -1.21
CA LEU A 39 1.15 16.90 -1.15
C LEU A 39 0.49 17.42 -2.43
N ASP A 40 0.04 18.67 -2.39
CA ASP A 40 -0.66 19.32 -3.52
C ASP A 40 0.18 19.35 -4.82
N GLY A 41 1.51 19.31 -4.71
CA GLY A 41 2.44 19.23 -5.84
C GLY A 41 2.68 17.82 -6.40
N GLY A 42 1.95 16.81 -5.94
CA GLY A 42 2.13 15.40 -6.33
C GLY A 42 3.32 14.70 -5.64
N GLU A 43 4.03 15.39 -4.74
CA GLU A 43 5.10 14.80 -3.94
C GLU A 43 4.54 13.80 -2.93
N THR A 44 5.19 12.65 -2.81
CA THR A 44 4.85 11.63 -1.82
C THR A 44 5.83 11.70 -0.66
N LEU A 45 5.35 11.95 0.55
CA LEU A 45 6.16 11.97 1.77
C LEU A 45 5.78 10.87 2.75
N CYS A 46 6.76 10.36 3.47
CA CYS A 46 6.53 9.52 4.65
C CYS A 46 6.17 10.38 5.87
N ASP A 47 5.56 9.75 6.88
CA ASP A 47 5.13 10.41 8.13
C ASP A 47 6.26 11.24 8.79
N LEU A 48 7.50 10.73 8.77
CA LEU A 48 8.67 11.43 9.32
C LEU A 48 9.06 12.67 8.53
N CYS A 49 8.98 12.61 7.19
CA CYS A 49 9.30 13.74 6.33
C CYS A 49 8.20 14.80 6.38
N LEU A 50 6.93 14.37 6.46
CA LEU A 50 5.80 15.27 6.65
C LEU A 50 5.92 16.02 7.98
N ALA A 51 6.24 15.32 9.08
CA ALA A 51 6.38 15.93 10.41
C ALA A 51 7.48 17.01 10.48
N ARG A 52 8.51 16.91 9.61
CA ARG A 52 9.60 17.89 9.52
C ARG A 52 9.23 19.15 8.74
N LEU A 53 8.13 19.15 8.00
CA LEU A 53 7.69 20.35 7.27
C LEU A 53 7.18 21.44 8.24
N PRO A 54 7.31 22.72 7.86
CA PRO A 54 6.59 23.82 8.50
C PRO A 54 5.09 23.56 8.49
N GLU A 55 4.37 23.98 9.53
CA GLU A 55 2.96 23.65 9.73
C GLU A 55 2.07 24.08 8.56
N GLU A 56 2.40 25.21 7.95
CA GLU A 56 1.71 25.78 6.79
C GLU A 56 1.79 24.85 5.57
N ARG A 57 2.85 24.03 5.50
CA ARG A 57 3.12 23.08 4.41
C ARG A 57 2.76 21.63 4.75
N ARG A 58 2.26 21.34 5.97
CA ARG A 58 1.86 19.97 6.38
C ARG A 58 0.49 19.52 5.81
N ARG A 59 -0.08 20.26 4.86
CA ARG A 59 -1.36 19.92 4.26
C ARG A 59 -1.17 18.84 3.19
N SER A 60 -1.48 17.60 3.55
CA SER A 60 -1.59 16.50 2.59
C SER A 60 -2.96 16.51 1.91
N VAL A 61 -3.00 16.32 0.59
CA VAL A 61 -4.24 16.12 -0.17
C VAL A 61 -4.75 14.68 -0.07
N ARG A 62 -3.86 13.72 0.20
CA ARG A 62 -4.20 12.32 0.44
C ARG A 62 -3.25 11.70 1.45
N SER A 63 -3.78 10.82 2.30
CA SER A 63 -2.98 10.04 3.26
C SER A 63 -3.45 8.60 3.25
N GLU A 64 -2.54 7.65 3.03
CA GLU A 64 -2.88 6.22 2.97
C GLU A 64 -1.74 5.35 3.51
N ARG A 65 -2.06 4.10 3.90
CA ARG A 65 -1.03 3.12 4.25
C ARG A 65 -0.58 2.36 3.01
N VAL A 66 0.72 2.16 2.90
CA VAL A 66 1.31 1.24 1.92
C VAL A 66 0.74 -0.15 2.17
N ARG A 67 0.24 -0.78 1.11
CA ARG A 67 -0.39 -2.10 1.19
C ARG A 67 0.58 -3.16 0.69
N ALA A 68 0.52 -4.34 1.32
CA ALA A 68 1.26 -5.53 0.87
C ALA A 68 0.82 -5.98 -0.54
N LEU A 69 -0.44 -5.69 -0.88
CA LEU A 69 -1.07 -6.07 -2.11
C LEU A 69 -1.55 -4.80 -2.81
N ALA A 70 -1.39 -4.76 -4.12
CA ALA A 70 -1.89 -3.66 -4.95
C ALA A 70 -3.43 -3.50 -4.84
N ARG A 71 -4.17 -4.56 -4.46
CA ARG A 71 -5.62 -4.54 -4.27
C ARG A 71 -6.04 -4.26 -2.83
N ARG A 72 -7.11 -3.48 -2.67
CA ARG A 72 -7.81 -3.34 -1.38
C ARG A 72 -8.51 -4.66 -1.06
N LEU A 73 -8.12 -5.30 0.04
CA LEU A 73 -8.91 -6.40 0.57
C LEU A 73 -10.09 -5.82 1.36
N VAL A 74 -11.27 -6.36 1.10
CA VAL A 74 -12.47 -6.04 1.89
C VAL A 74 -12.32 -6.73 3.24
N VAL A 75 -12.42 -5.98 4.33
CA VAL A 75 -12.53 -6.55 5.67
C VAL A 75 -13.97 -7.02 5.85
N ALA A 76 -14.20 -8.31 5.59
CA ALA A 76 -15.47 -8.95 5.88
C ALA A 76 -15.54 -9.38 7.36
N PRO A 77 -16.75 -9.41 7.97
CA PRO A 77 -16.94 -10.03 9.28
C PRO A 77 -16.38 -11.45 9.28
N ARG A 78 -15.81 -11.90 10.41
CA ARG A 78 -15.37 -13.29 10.54
C ARG A 78 -16.57 -14.19 10.25
N SER A 79 -16.45 -15.07 9.27
CA SER A 79 -17.47 -16.09 9.02
C SER A 79 -17.60 -16.95 10.28
N ARG A 80 -18.84 -17.23 10.71
CA ARG A 80 -19.14 -18.07 11.90
C ARG A 80 -18.50 -19.47 11.86
N SER A 81 -17.99 -19.89 10.70
CA SER A 81 -17.35 -21.18 10.46
C SER A 81 -15.90 -21.29 10.95
N TYR A 82 -15.26 -20.21 11.41
CA TYR A 82 -13.91 -20.32 11.98
C TYR A 82 -13.95 -20.96 13.38
N ARG A 83 -13.74 -22.28 13.47
CA ARG A 83 -13.34 -22.95 14.71
C ARG A 83 -11.82 -22.81 14.88
N PRO A 84 -11.31 -22.11 15.92
CA PRO A 84 -9.88 -22.16 16.21
C PRO A 84 -9.46 -23.61 16.51
N ARG A 85 -8.31 -24.02 15.96
CA ARG A 85 -7.67 -25.28 16.30
C ARG A 85 -7.19 -25.15 17.76
N ALA A 86 -7.67 -26.02 18.65
CA ALA A 86 -7.20 -26.05 20.03
C ALA A 86 -5.68 -26.30 20.03
N ALA A 87 -4.97 -25.54 20.87
CA ALA A 87 -3.53 -25.67 21.10
C ALA A 87 -3.21 -26.96 21.87
#